data_AF-A0AAP9N9W7-F1
#
_entry.id   AF-A0AAP9N9W7-F1
#
_cell.length_a   1.000
_cell.length_b   1.000
_cell.length_c   1.000
_cell.angle_alpha   90.00
_cell.angle_beta   90.00
_cell.angle_gamma   90.00
#
_symmetry.space_group_name_H-M   'P 1'
#
loop_
_entity.id
_entity.type
_entity.pdbx_description
1 polymer ?
#
loop_
_entity_poly.entity_id
_entity_poly.type
_entity_poly.pdbx_seq_one_letter_code
_entity_poly.pdbx_strand_id
1 'polypeptide(L)' 'MEKANIGFKAGIILEKLGETGLITIAELARRLNLAADETALAAGWLARENKIYIERRNGLLYIRKE' A
#
# COMPACT_ATOMS: atom_id res chain seq x y z
N MET A 1 3.40 14.43 13.75
CA MET A 1 4.63 13.84 13.17
C MET A 1 4.38 12.47 12.57
N GLU A 2 3.75 11.53 13.27
CA GLU A 2 3.54 10.16 12.74
C GLU A 2 2.55 10.07 11.57
N LYS A 3 1.39 10.75 11.63
CA LYS A 3 0.41 10.77 10.52
C LYS A 3 0.96 11.36 9.21
N ALA A 4 1.85 12.35 9.31
CA ALA A 4 2.49 12.94 8.14
C ALA A 4 3.43 11.93 7.45
N ASN A 5 4.13 11.10 8.22
CA ASN A 5 4.99 10.04 7.70
C ASN A 5 4.19 8.94 6.99
N ILE A 6 3.02 8.56 7.53
CA ILE A 6 2.11 7.59 6.90
C ILE A 6 1.59 8.15 5.56
N GLY A 7 1.19 9.42 5.52
CA GLY A 7 0.74 10.09 4.28
C GLY A 7 1.84 10.17 3.22
N PHE A 8 3.09 10.44 3.62
CA PHE A 8 4.22 10.44 2.71
C PHE A 8 4.49 9.05 2.11
N LYS A 9 4.51 8.00 2.94
CA LYS A 9 4.67 6.60 2.50
C LYS A 9 3.52 6.14 1.60
N ALA A 10 2.30 6.61 1.88
CA ALA A 10 1.13 6.36 1.03
C ALA A 10 1.32 6.95 -0.38
N GLY A 11 1.96 8.11 -0.52
CA GLY A 11 2.32 8.67 -1.82
C GLY A 11 3.25 7.76 -2.62
N ILE A 12 4.33 7.28 -2.01
CA ILE A 12 5.30 6.36 -2.63
C ILE A 12 4.62 5.05 -3.06
N ILE A 13 3.78 4.48 -2.20
CA ILE A 13 3.03 3.25 -2.51
C ILE A 13 2.11 3.48 -3.71
N LEU A 14 1.39 4.60 -3.75
CA LEU A 14 0.43 4.91 -4.82
C LEU A 14 1.12 5.08 -6.18
N GLU A 15 2.29 5.73 -6.20
CA GLU A 15 3.12 5.85 -7.39
C GLU A 15 3.55 4.47 -7.88
N LYS A 16 4.09 3.63 -6.98
CA LYS A 16 4.55 2.29 -7.34
C LYS A 16 3.43 1.36 -7.81
N LEU A 17 2.23 1.51 -7.25
CA LEU A 17 1.04 0.77 -7.68
C LEU A 17 0.63 1.14 -9.10
N GLY A 18 0.82 2.39 -9.53
CA GLY A 18 0.58 2.82 -10.90
C GLY A 18 1.42 2.07 -11.94
N GLU A 19 2.62 1.63 -11.56
CA GLU A 19 3.51 0.85 -12.43
C GLU A 19 3.21 -0.65 -12.40
N THR A 20 2.81 -1.18 -11.24
CA THR A 20 2.75 -2.63 -10.99
C THR A 20 1.35 -3.22 -11.20
N GLY A 21 0.31 -2.40 -11.09
CA GLY A 21 -1.09 -2.83 -11.19
C GLY A 21 -1.57 -3.53 -9.92
N LEU A 22 -1.45 -4.86 -9.88
CA LEU A 22 -1.92 -5.72 -8.77
C LEU A 22 -0.71 -6.35 -8.05
N ILE A 23 -0.60 -6.12 -6.74
CA ILE A 23 0.53 -6.58 -5.93
C ILE A 23 0.09 -6.89 -4.49
N THR A 24 0.78 -7.77 -3.79
CA THR A 24 0.51 -8.00 -2.36
C THR A 24 1.16 -6.93 -1.48
N ILE A 25 0.59 -6.66 -0.31
CA ILE A 25 1.19 -5.75 0.67
C ILE A 25 2.62 -6.19 1.04
N ALA A 26 2.83 -7.50 1.24
CA ALA A 26 4.13 -8.05 1.58
C ALA A 26 5.16 -7.88 0.44
N GLU A 27 4.74 -8.11 -0.81
CA GLU A 27 5.58 -7.91 -1.98
C GLU A 27 5.97 -6.43 -2.15
N LEU A 28 5.00 -5.52 -1.95
CA LEU A 28 5.24 -4.10 -2.06
C LEU A 28 6.20 -3.60 -0.98
N ALA A 29 6.03 -4.04 0.26
CA ALA A 29 6.93 -3.73 1.38
C ALA A 29 8.38 -4.12 1.03
N ARG A 30 8.56 -5.33 0.50
CA ARG A 30 9.87 -5.84 0.08
C ARG A 30 10.49 -5.02 -1.05
N ARG A 31 9.70 -4.62 -2.06
CA ARG A 31 10.19 -3.82 -3.21
C ARG A 31 10.58 -2.40 -2.81
N LEU A 32 9.86 -1.81 -1.87
CA LEU A 32 10.10 -0.44 -1.39
C LEU A 32 11.06 -0.39 -0.20
N ASN A 33 11.56 -1.54 0.28
CA ASN A 33 12.35 -1.66 1.50
C ASN A 33 11.68 -0.98 2.71
N LEU A 34 10.36 -1.14 2.82
CA LEU A 34 9.53 -0.65 3.92
C LEU A 34 9.17 -1.80 4.86
N ALA A 35 8.89 -1.48 6.12
CA ALA A 35 8.34 -2.45 7.05
C ALA A 35 6.90 -2.82 6.67
N ALA A 36 6.50 -4.07 6.93
CA ALA A 36 5.21 -4.61 6.49
C ALA A 36 4.02 -3.92 7.18
N ASP A 37 4.16 -3.59 8.46
CA ASP A 37 3.22 -2.82 9.26
C ASP A 37 3.05 -1.38 8.74
N GLU A 38 4.14 -0.71 8.42
CA GLU A 38 4.12 0.63 7.82
C GLU A 38 3.47 0.64 6.43
N THR A 39 3.75 -0.38 5.63
CA THR A 39 3.13 -0.57 4.30
C THR A 39 1.64 -0.82 4.44
N ALA A 40 1.21 -1.61 5.44
CA ALA A 40 -0.19 -1.85 5.72
C ALA A 40 -0.91 -0.58 6.21
N LEU A 41 -0.29 0.23 7.07
CA LEU A 41 -0.83 1.52 7.52
C LEU A 41 -0.99 2.50 6.36
N ALA A 42 0.00 2.60 5.48
CA ALA A 42 -0.05 3.45 4.30
C ALA A 42 -1.10 2.97 3.28
N ALA A 43 -1.24 1.65 3.07
CA ALA A 43 -2.33 1.09 2.28
C ALA A 43 -3.71 1.42 2.89
N GLY A 44 -3.85 1.30 4.21
CA GLY A 44 -5.07 1.71 4.92
C GLY A 44 -5.39 3.20 4.77
N TRP A 45 -4.36 4.06 4.77
CA TRP A 45 -4.51 5.49 4.51
C TRP A 45 -5.06 5.75 3.10
N LEU A 46 -4.54 5.05 2.09
CA LEU A 46 -5.01 5.18 0.71
C LEU A 46 -6.44 4.65 0.54
N ALA A 47 -6.78 3.54 1.20
CA ALA A 47 -8.13 2.98 1.19
C ALA A 47 -9.14 3.95 1.82
N ARG A 48 -8.77 4.64 2.91
CA ARG A 48 -9.58 5.71 3.51
C ARG A 48 -9.88 6.85 2.51
N GLU A 49 -8.97 7.09 1.57
CA GLU A 49 -9.10 8.11 0.52
C GLU A 49 -9.66 7.56 -0.79
N ASN A 50 -10.15 6.32 -0.80
CA ASN A 50 -10.65 5.59 -1.97
C ASN A 50 -9.65 5.41 -3.12
N LYS A 51 -8.34 5.61 -2.89
CA LYS A 51 -7.33 5.59 -3.96
C LYS A 51 -6.91 4.19 -4.41
N ILE A 52 -7.24 3.17 -3.62
CA ILE A 52 -6.89 1.77 -3.88
C ILE A 52 -8.04 0.84 -3.48
N TYR A 53 -8.08 -0.32 -4.13
CA TYR A 53 -8.87 -1.46 -3.71
C TYR A 53 -8.00 -2.48 -2.97
N ILE A 54 -8.53 -3.08 -1.91
CA ILE A 54 -7.90 -4.17 -1.16
C ILE A 54 -8.74 -5.43 -1.35
N GLU A 55 -8.10 -6.52 -1.74
CA GLU A 55 -8.75 -7.82 -1.88
C GLU A 55 -7.94 -8.92 -1.19
N ARG A 56 -8.62 -9.93 -0.65
CA ARG A 56 -7.98 -11.09 -0.03
C ARG A 56 -8.05 -12.29 -0.97
N ARG A 57 -6.90 -12.84 -1.35
CA ARG A 57 -6.81 -14.06 -2.16
C ARG A 57 -5.85 -15.05 -1.50
N ASN A 58 -6.31 -16.27 -1.23
CA ASN A 58 -5.51 -17.36 -0.63
C ASN A 58 -4.73 -16.92 0.62
N GLY A 59 -5.36 -16.14 1.50
CA GLY A 59 -4.73 -15.65 2.73
C GLY A 59 -3.86 -14.40 2.58
N LEU A 60 -3.55 -13.97 1.35
CA LEU A 60 -2.75 -12.77 1.07
C LEU A 60 -3.64 -11.56 0.79
N LEU A 61 -3.16 -10.38 1.20
CA LEU A 61 -3.80 -9.10 0.90
C LEU A 61 -3.15 -8.51 -0.35
N TYR A 62 -3.95 -8.40 -1.40
CA TYR A 62 -3.61 -7.73 -2.65
C TYR A 62 -4.19 -6.33 -2.65
N ILE A 63 -3.46 -5.42 -3.30
CA ILE A 63 -3.86 -4.05 -3.50
C ILE A 63 -3.66 -3.65 -4.96
N ARG A 64 -4.59 -2.84 -5.47
CA ARG A 64 -4.51 -2.21 -6.80
C ARG A 64 -5.03 -0.79 -6.71
N LYS A 65 -4.61 0.07 -7.65
CA LYS A 65 -5.17 1.42 -7.77
C LYS A 65 -6.67 1.36 -8.11
N GLU A 66 -7.40 2.40 -7.70
CA GLU A 66 -8.79 2.60 -8.11
C GLU A 66 -8.93 2.52 -9.64
#